data_AF-A0A0Q7JPB0-F1
#
_entry.id   AF-A0A0Q7JPB0-F1
#
_cell.length_a   1.000
_cell.length_b   1.000
_cell.length_c   1.000
_cell.angle_alpha   90.00
_cell.angle_beta   90.00
_cell.angle_gamma   90.00
#
_symmetry.space_group_name_H-M   'P 1'
#
loop_
_entity.id
_entity.type
_entity.pdbx_description
1 polymer ?
#
loop_
_entity_poly.entity_id
_entity_poly.type
_entity_poly.pdbx_seq_one_letter_code
_entity_poly.pdbx_strand_id
1 'polypeptide(L)'
;MSGPVAHVTRHVLSGELLRGARADVRMVAKGWRWGRRQMVPRSAEPFVPAKTSEPFPTEWARRPAAVAVRDGIQRFGLAPLLRHEIRPTVHGLDVLDRVHGPVVFVANHTSHLDTPLILCSLPHAWRRHTAVAAAADYFFDTWWRATGSAMVFNTFPIERRSGSLSSTPGSLLDEGWSVVVFPEGTRSPDGWTRRFRHGAAYLAVQHQVPVVPIGIRGSFAAMPRGRGWPVPGRPPVTVRFGEPLRPGDGEGPRELGARVEAAVSQLIDEDATTWWQAQRRAASGATPSTSGPDVAPWRRVWAQTQAPAVRTHRRIWPR
;
A
#
# COMPACT_ATOMS: atom_id res chain seq x y z
N MET A 1 58.96 -7.67 -19.49
CA MET A 1 57.98 -6.88 -20.27
C MET A 1 56.69 -7.69 -20.37
N SER A 2 55.56 -6.99 -20.50
CA SER A 2 54.18 -7.50 -20.69
C SER A 2 53.35 -7.63 -19.41
N GLY A 3 52.52 -6.61 -19.15
CA GLY A 3 51.35 -6.70 -18.26
C GLY A 3 50.05 -6.78 -19.10
N PRO A 4 48.90 -7.17 -18.51
CA PRO A 4 47.58 -7.00 -19.12
C PRO A 4 46.78 -5.92 -18.38
N VAL A 5 46.51 -4.78 -19.02
CA VAL A 5 45.29 -4.48 -19.81
C VAL A 5 44.02 -4.41 -18.94
N ALA A 6 43.72 -3.17 -18.52
CA ALA A 6 42.40 -2.76 -18.10
C ALA A 6 41.57 -2.44 -19.36
N HIS A 7 40.40 -3.06 -19.54
CA HIS A 7 39.41 -2.59 -20.51
C HIS A 7 37.99 -2.63 -19.93
N VAL A 8 37.49 -1.41 -19.70
CA VAL A 8 36.22 -0.86 -20.23
C VAL A 8 34.94 -1.69 -20.02
N THR A 9 34.10 -1.25 -19.08
CA THR A 9 32.63 -1.37 -19.18
C THR A 9 31.91 -0.20 -18.50
N ARG A 10 32.26 1.04 -18.89
CA ARG A 10 31.39 2.21 -18.74
C ARG A 10 31.11 2.68 -20.16
N HIS A 11 29.87 2.55 -20.64
CA HIS A 11 29.21 3.50 -21.56
C HIS A 11 27.95 2.98 -22.28
N VAL A 12 27.52 1.72 -22.12
CA VAL A 12 26.34 1.21 -22.86
C VAL A 12 25.00 1.49 -22.12
N LEU A 13 25.00 1.55 -20.78
CA LEU A 13 23.77 1.68 -19.97
C LEU A 13 23.11 3.08 -20.03
N SER A 14 23.85 4.14 -20.35
CA SER A 14 23.27 5.50 -20.37
C SER A 14 22.42 5.77 -21.62
N GLY A 15 22.75 5.14 -22.76
CA GLY A 15 22.09 5.40 -24.04
C GLY A 15 20.67 4.82 -24.14
N GLU A 16 20.41 3.67 -23.54
CA GLU A 16 19.07 3.06 -23.53
C GLU A 16 18.11 3.73 -22.55
N LEU A 17 18.60 4.09 -21.35
CA LEU A 17 17.86 4.89 -20.38
C LEU A 17 17.47 6.27 -20.95
N LEU A 18 18.41 6.94 -21.64
CA LEU A 18 18.15 8.23 -22.29
C LEU A 18 17.18 8.11 -23.47
N ARG A 19 17.23 7.00 -24.24
CA ARG A 19 16.29 6.74 -25.34
C ARG A 19 14.87 6.46 -24.83
N GLY A 20 14.73 5.65 -23.78
CA GLY A 20 13.46 5.41 -23.10
C GLY A 20 12.88 6.71 -22.51
N ALA A 21 13.71 7.52 -21.86
CA ALA A 21 13.29 8.78 -21.28
C ALA A 21 12.78 9.78 -22.33
N ARG A 22 13.44 9.88 -23.49
CA ARG A 22 13.01 10.74 -24.61
C ARG A 22 11.71 10.27 -25.25
N ALA A 23 11.48 8.96 -25.36
CA ALA A 23 10.23 8.41 -25.87
C ALA A 23 9.06 8.74 -24.93
N ASP A 24 9.27 8.59 -23.63
CA ASP A 24 8.26 8.89 -22.61
C ASP A 24 7.94 10.39 -22.50
N VAL A 25 8.95 11.27 -22.63
CA VAL A 25 8.75 12.73 -22.69
C VAL A 25 7.95 13.14 -23.93
N ARG A 26 8.22 12.52 -25.09
CA ARG A 26 7.42 12.74 -26.31
C ARG A 26 5.99 12.23 -26.17
N MET A 27 5.77 11.15 -25.42
CA MET A 27 4.45 10.59 -25.14
C MET A 27 3.63 11.52 -24.24
N VAL A 28 4.26 12.15 -23.24
CA VAL A 28 3.65 13.18 -22.39
C VAL A 28 3.33 14.46 -23.19
N ALA A 29 4.27 14.91 -24.03
CA ALA A 29 4.09 16.09 -24.90
C ALA A 29 2.95 15.92 -25.93
N LYS A 30 2.61 14.68 -26.29
CA LYS A 30 1.50 14.36 -27.20
C LYS A 30 0.13 14.25 -26.51
N GLY A 31 0.03 14.64 -25.24
CA GLY A 31 -1.27 14.73 -24.55
C GLY A 31 -1.85 13.36 -24.21
N TRP A 32 -1.12 12.58 -23.42
CA TRP A 32 -1.60 11.29 -22.91
C TRP A 32 -2.94 11.42 -22.19
N ARG A 33 -3.96 10.71 -22.70
CA ARG A 33 -5.33 10.74 -22.19
C ARG A 33 -5.58 9.63 -21.18
N TRP A 34 -5.84 10.02 -19.93
CA TRP A 34 -6.29 9.14 -18.85
C TRP A 34 -7.69 8.59 -19.16
N GLY A 35 -7.81 7.44 -19.84
CA GLY A 35 -9.13 6.78 -19.91
C GLY A 35 -9.47 5.83 -21.05
N ARG A 36 -8.59 5.47 -21.99
CA ARG A 36 -8.97 4.39 -22.92
C ARG A 36 -8.95 3.04 -22.20
N ARG A 37 -10.11 2.40 -22.08
CA ARG A 37 -10.21 0.93 -21.98
C ARG A 37 -9.36 0.36 -23.13
N GLN A 38 -8.49 -0.63 -22.85
CA GLN A 38 -7.86 -1.39 -23.92
C GLN A 38 -8.98 -1.92 -24.82
N MET A 39 -8.94 -1.58 -26.12
CA MET A 39 -9.99 -1.98 -27.08
C MET A 39 -9.96 -3.49 -27.33
N VAL A 40 -8.83 -4.13 -27.03
CA VAL A 40 -8.60 -5.55 -27.19
C VAL A 40 -8.62 -6.20 -25.80
N PRO A 41 -9.44 -7.23 -25.57
CA PRO A 41 -9.33 -8.05 -24.37
C PRO A 41 -7.91 -8.60 -24.25
N ARG A 42 -7.31 -8.59 -23.06
CA ARG A 42 -5.94 -9.11 -22.85
C ARG A 42 -5.72 -10.55 -23.32
N SER A 43 -6.79 -11.34 -23.42
CA SER A 43 -6.77 -12.71 -23.97
C SER A 43 -6.54 -12.77 -25.48
N ALA A 44 -6.74 -11.66 -26.19
CA ALA A 44 -6.55 -11.53 -27.64
C ALA A 44 -5.26 -10.77 -28.00
N GLU A 45 -4.48 -10.35 -26.99
CA GLU A 45 -3.13 -9.84 -27.22
C GLU A 45 -2.17 -11.03 -27.38
N PRO A 46 -1.25 -11.02 -28.36
CA PRO A 46 -0.21 -12.05 -28.47
C PRO A 46 0.53 -12.19 -27.15
N PHE A 47 0.84 -13.43 -26.74
CA PHE A 47 1.65 -13.66 -25.54
C PHE A 47 3.02 -12.99 -25.71
N VAL A 48 3.21 -11.88 -25.02
CA VAL A 48 4.52 -11.24 -24.88
C VAL A 48 5.16 -11.85 -23.63
N PRO A 49 6.35 -12.47 -23.74
CA PRO A 49 7.12 -12.90 -22.57
C PRO A 49 7.20 -11.74 -21.58
N ALA A 50 6.96 -12.01 -20.30
CA ALA A 50 7.08 -10.97 -19.28
C ALA A 50 8.47 -10.35 -19.40
N LYS A 51 8.54 -9.06 -19.69
CA LYS A 51 9.81 -8.34 -19.73
C LYS A 51 10.47 -8.55 -18.37
N THR A 52 11.67 -9.10 -18.35
CA THR A 52 12.50 -9.11 -17.15
C THR A 52 12.72 -7.65 -16.77
N SER A 53 11.94 -7.17 -15.79
CA SER A 53 12.13 -5.84 -15.26
C SER A 53 13.40 -5.90 -14.43
N GLU A 54 14.49 -5.32 -14.94
CA GLU A 54 15.59 -4.97 -14.04
C GLU A 54 15.00 -4.13 -12.91
N PRO A 55 15.20 -4.52 -11.64
CA PRO A 55 14.60 -3.81 -10.52
C PRO A 55 15.05 -2.35 -10.55
N PHE A 56 14.11 -1.43 -10.63
CA PHE A 56 14.40 -0.01 -10.62
C PHE A 56 15.20 0.33 -9.35
N PRO A 57 16.38 0.98 -9.44
CA PRO A 57 17.18 1.28 -8.27
C PRO A 57 16.42 2.30 -7.40
N THR A 58 15.98 1.89 -6.22
CA THR A 58 15.23 2.75 -5.28
C THR A 58 16.06 3.23 -4.10
N GLU A 59 17.28 2.75 -3.94
CA GLU A 59 18.18 3.08 -2.82
C GLU A 59 18.43 4.59 -2.69
N TRP A 60 18.54 5.29 -3.82
CA TRP A 60 18.74 6.74 -3.82
C TRP A 60 17.60 7.49 -3.11
N ALA A 61 16.37 6.94 -3.13
CA ALA A 61 15.19 7.53 -2.48
C ALA A 61 15.21 7.41 -0.95
N ARG A 62 16.17 6.64 -0.40
CA ARG A 62 16.38 6.45 1.03
C ARG A 62 17.57 7.25 1.57
N ARG A 63 18.29 7.99 0.72
CA ARG A 63 19.34 8.93 1.18
C ARG A 63 18.74 10.05 2.05
N PRO A 64 19.47 10.58 3.06
CA PRO A 64 18.94 11.57 3.99
C PRO A 64 18.29 12.79 3.32
N ALA A 65 18.90 13.31 2.25
CA ALA A 65 18.35 14.43 1.49
C ALA A 65 17.01 14.07 0.80
N ALA A 66 16.91 12.89 0.20
CA ALA A 66 15.69 12.42 -0.44
C ALA A 66 14.58 12.17 0.60
N VAL A 67 14.92 11.64 1.78
CA VAL A 67 13.99 11.48 2.90
C VAL A 67 13.46 12.82 3.38
N ALA A 68 14.31 13.83 3.51
CA ALA A 68 13.90 15.18 3.91
C ALA A 68 12.97 15.84 2.88
N VAL A 69 13.30 15.74 1.59
CA VAL A 69 12.45 16.23 0.50
C VAL A 69 11.09 15.51 0.48
N ARG A 70 11.10 14.18 0.58
CA ARG A 70 9.87 13.36 0.66
C ARG A 70 9.00 13.78 1.84
N ASP A 71 9.60 13.94 3.01
CA ASP A 71 8.86 14.36 4.20
C ASP A 71 8.23 15.74 4.01
N GLY A 72 8.95 16.69 3.42
CA GLY A 72 8.41 18.00 3.06
C GLY A 72 7.19 17.90 2.11
N ILE A 73 7.30 17.11 1.04
CA ILE A 73 6.21 16.89 0.08
C ILE A 73 5.00 16.26 0.78
N GLN A 74 5.22 15.23 1.59
CA GLN A 74 4.14 14.54 2.29
C GLN A 74 3.45 15.44 3.31
N ARG A 75 4.23 16.20 4.10
CA ARG A 75 3.73 17.03 5.20
C ARG A 75 3.05 18.31 4.71
N PHE A 76 3.62 18.99 3.74
CA PHE A 76 3.17 20.32 3.31
C PHE A 76 2.38 20.31 2.00
N GLY A 77 2.45 19.23 1.22
CA GLY A 77 1.65 19.07 -0.01
C GLY A 77 0.54 18.03 0.15
N LEU A 78 0.93 16.76 0.30
CA LEU A 78 0.02 15.64 0.22
C LEU A 78 -0.99 15.60 1.38
N ALA A 79 -0.54 15.79 2.63
CA ALA A 79 -1.43 15.72 3.80
C ALA A 79 -2.49 16.84 3.81
N PRO A 80 -2.17 18.12 3.52
CA PRO A 80 -3.17 19.17 3.35
C PRO A 80 -4.15 18.87 2.22
N LEU A 81 -3.66 18.40 1.08
CA LEU A 81 -4.49 18.02 -0.07
C LEU A 81 -5.48 16.90 0.29
N LEU A 82 -5.01 15.83 0.95
CA LEU A 82 -5.89 14.77 1.43
C LEU A 82 -6.95 15.31 2.40
N ARG A 83 -6.58 16.17 3.36
CA ARG A 83 -7.53 16.75 4.32
C ARG A 83 -8.52 17.71 3.66
N HIS A 84 -8.16 18.30 2.52
CA HIS A 84 -9.06 19.08 1.69
C HIS A 84 -10.06 18.17 0.97
N GLU A 85 -9.58 17.14 0.26
CA GLU A 85 -10.41 16.29 -0.60
C GLU A 85 -11.27 15.27 0.15
N ILE A 86 -10.82 14.81 1.33
CA ILE A 86 -11.51 13.81 2.14
C ILE A 86 -11.51 14.23 3.62
N ARG A 87 -12.31 13.54 4.45
CA ARG A 87 -12.33 13.72 5.90
C ARG A 87 -11.70 12.50 6.58
N PRO A 88 -10.37 12.45 6.72
CA PRO A 88 -9.69 11.32 7.34
C PRO A 88 -9.91 11.33 8.86
N THR A 89 -10.24 10.17 9.42
CA THR A 89 -10.24 9.92 10.87
C THR A 89 -9.24 8.81 11.16
N VAL A 90 -8.31 9.05 12.09
CA VAL A 90 -7.23 8.11 12.41
C VAL A 90 -7.38 7.66 13.86
N HIS A 91 -7.30 6.35 14.10
CA HIS A 91 -7.36 5.74 15.43
C HIS A 91 -6.22 4.75 15.65
N GLY A 92 -5.86 4.52 16.92
CA GLY A 92 -4.91 3.47 17.30
C GLY A 92 -3.44 3.82 17.06
N LEU A 93 -3.08 5.09 16.87
CA LEU A 93 -1.67 5.47 16.68
C LEU A 93 -0.81 5.23 17.93
N ASP A 94 -1.43 5.21 19.11
CA ASP A 94 -0.82 4.90 20.40
C ASP A 94 -0.19 3.50 20.46
N VAL A 95 -0.63 2.56 19.60
CA VAL A 95 0.01 1.24 19.49
C VAL A 95 1.47 1.35 19.04
N LEU A 96 1.81 2.40 18.30
CA LEU A 96 3.16 2.61 17.75
C LEU A 96 4.15 3.08 18.81
N ASP A 97 3.67 3.63 19.93
CA ASP A 97 4.52 4.03 21.06
C ASP A 97 5.03 2.81 21.85
N ARG A 98 4.37 1.65 21.68
CA ARG A 98 4.69 0.38 22.35
C ARG A 98 5.52 -0.57 21.49
N VAL A 99 5.89 -0.17 20.27
CA VAL A 99 6.70 -0.99 19.36
C VAL A 99 8.00 -0.29 19.06
N HIS A 100 9.07 -1.08 19.06
CA HIS A 100 10.41 -0.64 18.68
C HIS A 100 10.88 -1.41 17.46
N GLY A 101 11.67 -0.74 16.63
CA GLY A 101 12.24 -1.30 15.41
C GLY A 101 11.30 -1.27 14.22
N PRO A 102 11.72 -1.86 13.09
CA PRO A 102 10.93 -1.94 11.88
C PRO A 102 9.69 -2.84 12.09
N VAL A 103 8.61 -2.51 11.40
CA VAL A 103 7.37 -3.29 11.41
C VAL A 103 6.89 -3.55 10.00
N VAL A 104 6.06 -4.59 9.86
CA VAL A 104 5.29 -4.82 8.63
C VAL A 104 3.88 -4.28 8.86
N PHE A 105 3.55 -3.15 8.25
CA PHE A 105 2.18 -2.65 8.21
C PHE A 105 1.36 -3.46 7.20
N VAL A 106 0.25 -4.04 7.62
CA VAL A 106 -0.63 -4.84 6.74
C VAL A 106 -2.00 -4.20 6.67
N ALA A 107 -2.42 -3.79 5.48
CA ALA A 107 -3.70 -3.11 5.27
C ALA A 107 -4.54 -3.76 4.18
N ASN A 108 -5.87 -3.66 4.28
CA ASN A 108 -6.75 -3.92 3.13
C ASN A 108 -6.53 -2.89 2.02
N HIS A 109 -6.81 -3.26 0.76
CA HIS A 109 -6.52 -2.41 -0.40
C HIS A 109 -7.72 -2.23 -1.33
N THR A 110 -8.42 -1.11 -1.18
CA THR A 110 -9.65 -0.82 -1.92
C THR A 110 -9.54 0.43 -2.80
N SER A 111 -8.53 1.29 -2.61
CA SER A 111 -8.37 2.54 -3.38
C SER A 111 -6.91 2.94 -3.59
N HIS A 112 -6.64 3.83 -4.55
CA HIS A 112 -5.32 4.50 -4.59
C HIS A 112 -5.14 5.51 -3.45
N LEU A 113 -6.20 5.85 -2.71
CA LEU A 113 -6.08 6.67 -1.51
C LEU A 113 -5.40 5.94 -0.35
N ASP A 114 -5.36 4.61 -0.34
CA ASP A 114 -4.93 3.84 0.83
C ASP A 114 -3.47 4.11 1.20
N THR A 115 -2.55 4.04 0.22
CA THR A 115 -1.13 4.34 0.43
C THR A 115 -0.87 5.75 0.96
N PRO A 116 -1.32 6.84 0.30
CA PRO A 116 -1.11 8.19 0.79
C PRO A 116 -1.80 8.42 2.15
N LEU A 117 -2.96 7.79 2.40
CA LEU A 117 -3.64 7.82 3.69
C LEU A 117 -2.80 7.22 4.81
N ILE A 118 -2.27 6.01 4.64
CA ILE A 118 -1.42 5.37 5.65
C ILE A 118 -0.22 6.26 5.94
N LEU A 119 0.52 6.67 4.91
CA LEU A 119 1.74 7.46 5.08
C LEU A 119 1.46 8.80 5.77
N CYS A 120 0.41 9.52 5.38
CA CYS A 120 0.06 10.80 6.00
C CYS A 120 -0.56 10.66 7.39
N SER A 121 -1.03 9.46 7.76
CA SER A 121 -1.55 9.16 9.10
C SER A 121 -0.43 8.80 10.07
N LEU A 122 0.69 8.28 9.59
CA LEU A 122 1.82 7.90 10.44
C LEU A 122 2.48 9.12 11.12
N PRO A 123 2.90 8.99 12.39
CA PRO A 123 3.74 9.97 13.05
C PRO A 123 5.04 10.19 12.28
N HIS A 124 5.64 11.37 12.45
CA HIS A 124 6.82 11.81 11.71
C HIS A 124 8.02 10.85 11.79
N ALA A 125 8.26 10.24 12.95
CA ALA A 125 9.34 9.27 13.13
C ALA A 125 9.12 8.02 12.26
N TRP A 126 7.91 7.46 12.30
CA TRP A 126 7.52 6.30 11.50
C TRP A 126 7.50 6.61 10.00
N ARG A 127 6.82 7.68 9.61
CA ARG A 127 6.62 8.03 8.18
C ARG A 127 7.93 8.15 7.40
N ARG A 128 8.97 8.73 8.00
CA ARG A 128 10.29 8.90 7.36
C ARG A 128 11.02 7.58 7.13
N HIS A 129 10.75 6.58 7.96
CA HIS A 129 11.35 5.25 7.96
C HIS A 129 10.39 4.15 7.48
N THR A 130 9.39 4.52 6.66
CA THR A 130 8.47 3.56 6.05
C THR A 130 8.65 3.54 4.53
N ALA A 131 8.71 2.32 3.98
CA ALA A 131 8.68 2.03 2.55
C ALA A 131 7.35 1.36 2.18
N VAL A 132 6.90 1.54 0.95
CA VAL A 132 5.64 0.94 0.49
C VAL A 132 5.90 -0.11 -0.57
N ALA A 133 5.42 -1.33 -0.36
CA ALA A 133 5.41 -2.33 -1.40
C ALA A 133 4.47 -1.89 -2.52
N ALA A 134 4.99 -1.62 -3.71
CA ALA A 134 4.18 -1.28 -4.86
C ALA A 134 4.34 -2.28 -6.01
N ALA A 135 3.25 -2.40 -6.75
CA ALA A 135 3.20 -3.07 -8.04
C ALA A 135 4.33 -2.59 -8.98
N ALA A 136 5.30 -3.46 -9.29
CA ALA A 136 6.29 -3.17 -10.34
C ALA A 136 5.58 -2.84 -11.67
N ASP A 137 4.55 -3.62 -11.99
CA ASP A 137 3.76 -3.61 -13.23
C ASP A 137 2.80 -2.41 -13.39
N TYR A 138 2.67 -1.53 -12.40
CA TYR A 138 1.73 -0.40 -12.49
C TYR A 138 2.36 0.96 -12.18
N PHE A 139 3.31 1.01 -11.24
CA PHE A 139 3.97 2.25 -10.86
C PHE A 139 5.33 2.43 -11.55
N PHE A 140 5.93 1.36 -12.09
CA PHE A 140 7.25 1.39 -12.72
C PHE A 140 7.23 1.21 -14.24
N ASP A 141 6.05 1.29 -14.86
CA ASP A 141 5.88 1.21 -16.33
C ASP A 141 6.40 2.45 -17.08
N THR A 142 6.64 3.57 -16.39
CA THR A 142 7.13 4.82 -16.99
C THR A 142 8.08 5.51 -16.03
N TRP A 143 9.26 5.94 -16.47
CA TRP A 143 10.35 6.37 -15.57
C TRP A 143 9.97 7.54 -14.65
N TRP A 144 9.17 8.51 -15.11
CA TRP A 144 8.75 9.65 -14.27
C TRP A 144 7.68 9.26 -13.23
N ARG A 145 6.84 8.26 -13.53
CA ARG A 145 5.90 7.67 -12.57
C ARG A 145 6.63 6.84 -11.53
N ALA A 146 7.67 6.12 -11.94
CA ALA A 146 8.58 5.39 -11.08
C ALA A 146 9.31 6.33 -10.13
N THR A 147 9.94 7.39 -10.66
CA THR A 147 10.66 8.41 -9.87
C THR A 147 9.71 9.16 -8.94
N GLY A 148 8.53 9.59 -9.41
CA GLY A 148 7.54 10.27 -8.59
C GLY A 148 7.00 9.39 -7.46
N SER A 149 6.68 8.13 -7.74
CA SER A 149 6.19 7.19 -6.73
C SER A 149 7.29 6.81 -5.73
N ALA A 150 8.53 6.59 -6.19
CA ALA A 150 9.68 6.34 -5.32
C ALA A 150 9.99 7.56 -4.44
N MET A 151 9.95 8.78 -4.99
CA MET A 151 10.13 10.03 -4.24
C MET A 151 9.02 10.23 -3.20
N VAL A 152 7.76 10.09 -3.59
CA VAL A 152 6.62 10.50 -2.75
C VAL A 152 6.20 9.39 -1.79
N PHE A 153 6.35 8.12 -2.17
CA PHE A 153 5.81 6.97 -1.42
C PHE A 153 6.88 5.96 -1.01
N ASN A 154 8.16 6.20 -1.32
CA ASN A 154 9.26 5.25 -1.06
C ASN A 154 8.92 3.84 -1.56
N THR A 155 8.35 3.78 -2.76
CA THR A 155 7.87 2.53 -3.32
C THR A 155 9.02 1.69 -3.82
N PHE A 156 9.01 0.40 -3.51
CA PHE A 156 9.90 -0.58 -4.11
C PHE A 156 9.10 -1.62 -4.89
N PRO A 157 9.64 -2.12 -6.02
CA PRO A 157 8.95 -3.10 -6.84
C PRO A 157 8.90 -4.45 -6.13
N ILE A 158 7.71 -5.06 -6.07
CA ILE A 158 7.56 -6.49 -5.76
C ILE A 158 7.01 -7.20 -7.00
N GLU A 159 7.69 -8.27 -7.43
CA GLU A 159 7.19 -9.15 -8.50
C GLU A 159 5.97 -9.95 -8.02
N ARG A 160 4.89 -9.90 -8.79
CA ARG A 160 3.61 -10.54 -8.45
C ARG A 160 3.40 -11.91 -9.09
N ARG A 161 4.23 -12.26 -10.10
CA ARG A 161 4.02 -13.38 -11.03
C ARG A 161 4.92 -14.59 -10.79
N SER A 162 6.09 -14.43 -10.17
CA SER A 162 7.12 -15.47 -10.13
C SER A 162 7.13 -16.31 -8.85
N GLY A 163 6.31 -16.02 -7.83
CA GLY A 163 6.37 -16.74 -6.55
C GLY A 163 7.65 -16.47 -5.74
N SER A 164 8.66 -15.85 -6.36
CA SER A 164 9.84 -15.30 -5.72
C SER A 164 9.47 -13.95 -5.11
N LEU A 165 9.50 -13.87 -3.78
CA LEU A 165 9.52 -12.58 -3.12
C LEU A 165 10.85 -11.92 -3.53
N SER A 166 10.80 -10.74 -4.16
CA SER A 166 11.99 -9.91 -4.31
C SER A 166 12.70 -9.83 -2.95
N SER A 167 14.03 -9.89 -2.91
CA SER A 167 14.82 -9.77 -1.67
C SER A 167 14.73 -8.39 -1.02
N THR A 168 14.25 -7.38 -1.77
CA THR A 168 14.18 -5.97 -1.38
C THR A 168 13.38 -5.66 -0.10
N PRO A 169 12.16 -6.19 0.15
CA PRO A 169 11.45 -5.94 1.39
C PRO A 169 12.19 -6.50 2.62
N GLY A 170 12.88 -7.64 2.47
CA GLY A 170 13.65 -8.22 3.56
C GLY A 170 14.87 -7.37 3.93
N SER A 171 15.65 -6.95 2.92
CA SER A 171 16.80 -6.07 3.15
C SER A 171 16.39 -4.72 3.76
N LEU A 172 15.24 -4.18 3.37
CA LEU A 172 14.69 -2.96 3.99
C LEU A 172 14.41 -3.15 5.48
N LEU A 173 13.79 -4.27 5.86
CA LEU A 173 13.54 -4.60 7.26
C LEU A 173 14.87 -4.72 8.03
N ASP A 174 15.87 -5.39 7.46
CA ASP A 174 17.21 -5.52 8.06
C ASP A 174 17.92 -4.17 8.22
N GLU A 175 17.70 -3.24 7.29
CA GLU A 175 18.18 -1.85 7.34
C GLU A 175 17.38 -0.95 8.30
N GLY A 176 16.39 -1.50 9.02
CA GLY A 176 15.57 -0.77 9.99
C GLY A 176 14.40 0.02 9.37
N TRP A 177 14.05 -0.24 8.11
CA TRP A 177 12.88 0.36 7.46
C TRP A 177 11.63 -0.48 7.70
N SER A 178 10.54 0.17 8.10
CA SER A 178 9.21 -0.47 8.10
C SER A 178 8.67 -0.59 6.69
N VAL A 179 7.82 -1.59 6.44
CA VAL A 179 7.22 -1.80 5.11
C VAL A 179 5.70 -1.85 5.18
N VAL A 180 5.02 -1.20 4.23
CA VAL A 180 3.57 -1.32 4.04
C VAL A 180 3.28 -2.37 2.98
N VAL A 181 2.49 -3.38 3.33
CA VAL A 181 2.10 -4.47 2.44
C VAL A 181 0.59 -4.57 2.35
N PHE A 182 0.10 -4.62 1.11
CA PHE A 182 -1.29 -4.94 0.79
C PHE A 182 -1.38 -6.41 0.37
N PRO A 183 -1.83 -7.32 1.25
CA PRO A 183 -1.70 -8.77 1.06
C PRO A 183 -2.60 -9.29 -0.07
N GLU A 184 -3.59 -8.51 -0.51
CA GLU A 184 -4.43 -8.81 -1.69
C GLU A 184 -3.64 -8.77 -3.01
N GLY A 185 -2.50 -8.07 -3.01
CA GLY A 185 -1.63 -7.88 -4.17
C GLY A 185 -2.21 -7.00 -5.27
N THR A 186 -3.48 -6.59 -5.20
CA THR A 186 -4.13 -5.66 -6.15
C THR A 186 -5.29 -4.97 -5.44
N ARG A 187 -5.71 -3.79 -5.92
CA ARG A 187 -6.91 -3.14 -5.41
C ARG A 187 -8.16 -3.96 -5.67
N SER A 188 -9.06 -3.98 -4.70
CA SER A 188 -10.38 -4.54 -4.85
C SER A 188 -11.16 -3.88 -6.01
N PRO A 189 -11.82 -4.66 -6.88
CA PRO A 189 -12.69 -4.14 -7.93
C PRO A 189 -14.04 -3.62 -7.39
N ASP A 190 -14.49 -4.14 -6.26
CA ASP A 190 -15.84 -3.98 -5.72
C ASP A 190 -15.87 -3.41 -4.29
N GLY A 191 -14.71 -3.03 -3.75
CA GLY A 191 -14.53 -2.46 -2.42
C GLY A 191 -14.44 -3.50 -1.30
N TRP A 192 -14.61 -4.78 -1.61
CA TRP A 192 -14.42 -5.87 -0.65
C TRP A 192 -13.02 -6.48 -0.80
N THR A 193 -12.42 -6.82 0.32
CA THR A 193 -11.07 -7.38 0.37
C THR A 193 -11.00 -8.74 -0.31
N ARG A 194 -9.92 -9.00 -1.04
CA ARG A 194 -9.61 -10.34 -1.56
C ARG A 194 -8.86 -11.17 -0.52
N ARG A 195 -8.73 -12.46 -0.80
CA ARG A 195 -7.91 -13.39 -0.02
C ARG A 195 -6.51 -12.81 0.23
N PHE A 196 -6.09 -12.83 1.49
CA PHE A 196 -4.76 -12.40 1.89
C PHE A 196 -3.70 -13.42 1.44
N ARG A 197 -2.69 -12.93 0.72
CA ARG A 197 -1.47 -13.69 0.43
C ARG A 197 -0.53 -13.65 1.64
N HIS A 198 0.27 -14.69 1.79
CA HIS A 198 1.08 -14.90 3.00
C HIS A 198 2.43 -14.16 2.98
N GLY A 199 2.71 -13.37 1.93
CA GLY A 199 4.01 -12.69 1.78
C GLY A 199 4.36 -11.73 2.92
N ALA A 200 3.36 -10.99 3.45
CA ALA A 200 3.59 -10.12 4.60
C ALA A 200 3.93 -10.89 5.87
N ALA A 201 3.21 -11.99 6.12
CA ALA A 201 3.46 -12.86 7.26
C ALA A 201 4.80 -13.60 7.13
N TYR A 202 5.17 -14.01 5.92
CA TYR A 202 6.47 -14.60 5.64
C TYR A 202 7.61 -13.65 5.97
N LEU A 203 7.52 -12.38 5.55
CA LEU A 203 8.51 -11.35 5.90
C LEU A 203 8.60 -11.16 7.42
N ALA A 204 7.46 -11.10 8.11
CA ALA A 204 7.44 -10.94 9.56
C ALA A 204 8.08 -12.11 10.30
N VAL A 205 7.78 -13.36 9.90
CA VAL A 205 8.38 -14.57 10.48
C VAL A 205 9.88 -14.63 10.16
N GLN A 206 10.29 -14.38 8.92
CA GLN A 206 11.69 -14.48 8.52
C GLN A 206 12.58 -13.45 9.22
N HIS A 207 12.10 -12.21 9.36
CA HIS A 207 12.88 -11.12 9.96
C HIS A 207 12.55 -10.89 11.44
N GLN A 208 11.68 -11.73 12.04
CA GLN A 208 11.29 -11.64 13.45
C GLN A 208 10.78 -10.25 13.86
N VAL A 209 10.05 -9.60 12.94
CA VAL A 209 9.47 -8.27 13.14
C VAL A 209 7.96 -8.35 13.39
N PRO A 210 7.37 -7.45 14.18
CA PRO A 210 5.94 -7.43 14.41
C PRO A 210 5.17 -6.96 13.16
N VAL A 211 3.95 -7.46 13.02
CA VAL A 211 2.96 -7.00 12.04
C VAL A 211 2.00 -6.02 12.70
N VAL A 212 1.84 -4.82 12.16
CA VAL A 212 0.82 -3.87 12.61
C VAL A 212 -0.36 -3.91 11.62
N PRO A 213 -1.51 -4.49 11.99
CA PRO A 213 -2.68 -4.54 11.13
C PRO A 213 -3.32 -3.15 11.02
N ILE A 214 -3.80 -2.81 9.84
CA ILE A 214 -4.47 -1.54 9.53
C ILE A 214 -5.81 -1.83 8.85
N GLY A 215 -6.89 -1.34 9.43
CA GLY A 215 -8.23 -1.33 8.83
C GLY A 215 -8.54 0.01 8.17
N ILE A 216 -8.82 0.00 6.87
CA ILE A 216 -9.23 1.19 6.10
C ILE A 216 -10.68 1.03 5.65
N ARG A 217 -11.52 2.02 5.95
CA ARG A 217 -12.92 2.08 5.50
C ARG A 217 -13.27 3.41 4.88
N GLY A 218 -14.13 3.36 3.87
CA GLY A 218 -14.60 4.54 3.12
C GLY A 218 -13.68 4.99 1.98
N SER A 219 -12.48 4.43 1.82
CA SER A 219 -11.57 4.82 0.74
C SER A 219 -12.09 4.43 -0.65
N PHE A 220 -12.81 3.30 -0.76
CA PHE A 220 -13.50 2.92 -2.00
C PHE A 220 -14.61 3.90 -2.36
N ALA A 221 -15.48 4.25 -1.41
CA ALA A 221 -16.53 5.27 -1.61
C ALA A 221 -15.92 6.64 -1.97
N ALA A 222 -14.82 7.01 -1.32
CA ALA A 222 -14.14 8.27 -1.56
C ALA A 222 -13.49 8.35 -2.94
N MET A 223 -12.89 7.26 -3.42
CA MET A 223 -12.29 7.21 -4.76
C MET A 223 -12.36 5.79 -5.34
N PRO A 224 -13.47 5.46 -6.02
CA PRO A 224 -13.69 4.14 -6.59
C PRO A 224 -12.69 3.81 -7.71
N ARG A 225 -12.53 2.52 -7.99
CA ARG A 225 -11.67 2.05 -9.08
C ARG A 225 -12.13 2.64 -10.42
N GLY A 226 -11.17 3.18 -11.18
CA GLY A 226 -11.42 3.83 -12.48
C GLY A 226 -11.51 5.35 -12.39
N ARG A 227 -11.65 5.92 -11.19
CA ARG A 227 -11.57 7.36 -10.96
C ARG A 227 -10.13 7.78 -10.67
N GLY A 228 -9.72 8.93 -11.22
CA GLY A 228 -8.39 9.51 -11.00
C GLY A 228 -8.31 10.47 -9.80
N TRP A 229 -9.45 10.82 -9.20
CA TRP A 229 -9.55 11.82 -8.14
C TRP A 229 -10.71 11.50 -7.18
N PRO A 230 -10.66 11.90 -5.89
CA PRO A 230 -11.78 11.73 -4.97
C PRO A 230 -13.12 12.28 -5.49
N VAL A 231 -14.22 11.74 -4.96
CA VAL A 231 -15.55 12.29 -5.19
C VAL A 231 -15.71 13.63 -4.45
N PRO A 232 -16.50 14.58 -4.98
CA PRO A 232 -16.77 15.83 -4.29
C PRO A 232 -17.42 15.61 -2.91
N GLY A 233 -17.32 16.61 -2.04
CA GLY A 233 -18.04 16.62 -0.76
C GLY A 233 -17.28 16.08 0.45
N ARG A 234 -15.95 15.91 0.35
CA ARG A 234 -15.08 15.53 1.49
C ARG A 234 -15.53 14.23 2.18
N PRO A 235 -15.65 13.12 1.43
CA PRO A 235 -16.16 11.87 1.98
C PRO A 235 -15.35 11.40 3.19
N PRO A 236 -15.99 10.84 4.23
CA PRO A 236 -15.30 10.33 5.41
C PRO A 236 -14.51 9.07 5.07
N VAL A 237 -13.28 8.99 5.58
CA VAL A 237 -12.43 7.82 5.47
C VAL A 237 -11.80 7.54 6.83
N THR A 238 -11.91 6.32 7.32
CA THR A 238 -11.29 5.91 8.59
C THR A 238 -10.06 5.05 8.34
N VAL A 239 -8.99 5.32 9.09
CA VAL A 239 -7.80 4.47 9.20
C VAL A 239 -7.65 4.06 10.67
N ARG A 240 -7.59 2.76 10.95
CA ARG A 240 -7.39 2.23 12.30
C ARG A 240 -6.15 1.37 12.33
N PHE A 241 -5.22 1.68 13.22
CA PHE A 241 -4.06 0.86 13.52
C PHE A 241 -4.43 -0.09 14.68
N GLY A 242 -4.13 -1.37 14.53
CA GLY A 242 -4.44 -2.40 15.53
C GLY A 242 -3.22 -2.85 16.30
N GLU A 243 -3.47 -3.74 17.26
CA GLU A 243 -2.42 -4.28 18.12
C GLU A 243 -1.34 -5.03 17.32
N PRO A 244 -0.05 -4.77 17.59
CA PRO A 244 1.05 -5.44 16.90
C PRO A 244 1.04 -6.94 17.17
N LEU A 245 1.09 -7.73 16.10
CA LEU A 245 1.16 -9.18 16.14
C LEU A 245 2.60 -9.61 15.95
N ARG A 246 3.21 -10.20 16.98
CA ARG A 246 4.52 -10.85 16.85
C ARG A 246 4.35 -12.31 16.38
N PRO A 247 5.26 -12.81 15.52
CA PRO A 247 5.38 -14.24 15.30
C PRO A 247 5.60 -14.96 16.64
N GLY A 248 4.82 -16.00 16.90
CA GLY A 248 5.04 -16.92 18.02
C GLY A 248 6.18 -17.91 17.75
N ASP A 249 6.64 -18.58 18.80
CA ASP A 249 7.67 -19.62 18.68
C ASP A 249 7.18 -20.77 17.78
N GLY A 250 7.90 -21.03 16.69
CA GLY A 250 7.54 -22.04 15.71
C GLY A 250 6.32 -21.70 14.84
N GLU A 251 5.74 -20.51 14.97
CA GLU A 251 4.56 -20.09 14.20
C GLU A 251 4.91 -19.93 12.72
N GLY A 252 4.16 -20.61 11.86
CA GLY A 252 4.34 -20.54 10.41
C GLY A 252 3.73 -19.27 9.80
N PRO A 253 4.18 -18.84 8.60
CA PRO A 253 3.60 -17.70 7.87
C PRO A 253 2.09 -17.81 7.62
N ARG A 254 1.56 -19.03 7.51
CA ARG A 254 0.12 -19.27 7.31
C ARG A 254 -0.71 -18.94 8.55
N GLU A 255 -0.21 -19.30 9.73
CA GLU A 255 -0.87 -19.09 11.02
C GLU A 255 -0.86 -17.61 11.39
N LEU A 256 0.32 -16.97 11.28
CA LEU A 256 0.45 -15.53 11.45
C LEU A 256 -0.42 -14.78 10.42
N GLY A 257 -0.43 -15.22 9.17
CA GLY A 257 -1.27 -14.65 8.12
C GLY A 257 -2.76 -14.68 8.46
N ALA A 258 -3.26 -15.77 9.05
CA ALA A 258 -4.65 -15.88 9.50
C ALA A 258 -4.96 -14.94 10.67
N ARG A 259 -4.05 -14.80 11.64
CA ARG A 259 -4.20 -13.82 12.74
C ARG A 259 -4.23 -12.39 12.23
N VAL A 260 -3.39 -12.07 11.25
CA VAL A 260 -3.34 -10.74 10.62
C VAL A 260 -4.64 -10.45 9.87
N GLU A 261 -5.16 -11.41 9.09
CA GLU A 261 -6.46 -11.26 8.41
C GLU A 261 -7.61 -11.06 9.41
N ALA A 262 -7.62 -11.83 10.49
CA ALA A 262 -8.61 -11.70 11.57
C ALA A 262 -8.53 -10.31 12.24
N ALA A 263 -7.32 -9.82 12.54
CA ALA A 263 -7.12 -8.52 13.15
C ALA A 263 -7.57 -7.36 12.23
N VAL A 264 -7.25 -7.42 10.93
CA VAL A 264 -7.75 -6.43 9.96
C VAL A 264 -9.27 -6.47 9.87
N SER A 265 -9.87 -7.67 9.87
CA SER A 265 -11.32 -7.84 9.85
C SER A 265 -11.99 -7.24 11.10
N GLN A 266 -11.39 -7.44 12.26
CA GLN A 266 -11.87 -6.87 13.52
C GLN A 266 -11.81 -5.33 13.53
N LEU A 267 -10.73 -4.73 13.01
CA LEU A 267 -10.60 -3.28 12.90
C LEU A 267 -11.66 -2.66 11.98
N ILE A 268 -11.97 -3.35 10.88
CA ILE A 268 -13.03 -2.96 9.93
C ILE A 268 -14.41 -3.09 10.60
N ASP A 269 -14.65 -4.17 11.36
CA ASP A 269 -15.90 -4.37 12.09
C ASP A 269 -16.09 -3.33 13.21
N GLU A 270 -15.02 -2.95 13.91
CA GLU A 270 -15.06 -1.91 14.95
C GLU A 270 -15.50 -0.56 14.39
N ASP A 271 -14.99 -0.19 13.21
CA ASP A 271 -15.41 1.03 12.53
C ASP A 271 -16.86 0.92 11.99
N ALA A 272 -17.30 -0.27 11.58
CA ALA A 272 -18.67 -0.52 11.13
C ALA A 272 -19.69 -0.53 12.28
N THR A 273 -19.25 -0.89 13.48
CA THR A 273 -20.11 -1.11 14.63
C THR A 273 -19.63 -0.30 15.84
N THR A 274 -19.13 -0.93 16.90
CA THR A 274 -18.51 -0.32 18.08
C THR A 274 -17.34 -1.21 18.53
N TRP A 275 -16.42 -0.66 19.33
CA TRP A 275 -15.36 -1.47 19.94
C TRP A 275 -15.91 -2.71 20.66
N TRP A 276 -16.93 -2.53 21.49
CA TRP A 276 -17.51 -3.65 22.26
C TRP A 276 -18.15 -4.72 21.37
N GLN A 277 -18.89 -4.32 20.33
CA GLN A 277 -19.51 -5.27 19.41
C GLN A 277 -18.46 -6.06 18.61
N ALA A 278 -17.42 -5.37 18.12
CA ALA A 278 -16.32 -6.00 17.41
C ALA A 278 -15.55 -6.98 18.31
N GLN A 279 -15.30 -6.62 19.58
CA GLN A 279 -14.65 -7.52 20.55
C GLN A 279 -15.49 -8.76 20.84
N ARG A 280 -16.80 -8.61 21.07
CA ARG A 280 -17.70 -9.75 21.29
C ARG A 280 -17.74 -10.70 20.10
N ARG A 281 -17.80 -10.17 18.88
CA ARG A 281 -17.79 -10.98 17.65
C ARG A 281 -16.46 -11.67 17.44
N ALA A 282 -15.34 -11.00 17.71
CA ALA A 282 -14.03 -11.61 17.65
C ALA A 282 -13.91 -12.79 18.63
N ALA A 283 -14.35 -12.61 19.88
CA ALA A 283 -14.33 -13.65 20.90
C ALA A 283 -15.21 -14.87 20.54
N SER A 284 -16.33 -14.66 19.84
CA SER A 284 -17.23 -15.74 19.42
C SER A 284 -16.95 -16.29 18.02
N GLY A 285 -15.86 -15.86 17.35
CA GLY A 285 -15.58 -16.24 15.96
C GLY A 285 -16.60 -15.74 14.93
N ALA A 286 -17.39 -14.72 15.28
CA ALA A 286 -18.46 -14.15 14.46
C ALA A 286 -18.06 -12.82 13.78
N THR A 287 -16.77 -12.48 13.73
CA THR A 287 -16.29 -11.29 13.02
C THR A 287 -16.65 -11.40 11.53
N PRO A 288 -17.34 -10.42 10.94
CA PRO A 288 -17.68 -10.44 9.52
C PRO A 288 -16.42 -10.52 8.65
N SER A 289 -16.47 -11.35 7.60
CA SER A 289 -15.38 -11.40 6.62
C SER A 289 -15.30 -10.09 5.83
N THR A 290 -14.08 -9.62 5.62
CA THR A 290 -13.80 -8.46 4.75
C THR A 290 -14.00 -8.76 3.26
N SER A 291 -14.16 -10.04 2.89
CA SER A 291 -14.44 -10.46 1.51
C SER A 291 -15.88 -10.20 1.07
N GLY A 292 -16.75 -9.82 2.01
CA GLY A 292 -18.13 -9.45 1.73
C GLY A 292 -19.03 -10.63 1.37
N PRO A 293 -20.33 -10.36 1.17
CA PRO A 293 -21.34 -11.39 0.95
C PRO A 293 -21.28 -11.96 -0.47
N ASP A 294 -21.63 -13.24 -0.63
CA ASP A 294 -21.78 -13.88 -1.94
C ASP A 294 -23.11 -13.46 -2.60
N VAL A 295 -23.10 -12.29 -3.23
CA VAL A 295 -24.26 -11.67 -3.90
C VAL A 295 -23.82 -11.05 -5.22
N ALA A 296 -24.80 -10.66 -6.04
CA ALA A 296 -24.55 -10.04 -7.34
C ALA A 296 -23.51 -8.89 -7.27
N PRO A 297 -22.54 -8.80 -8.22
CA PRO A 297 -21.44 -7.84 -8.15
C PRO A 297 -21.87 -6.39 -7.97
N TRP A 298 -22.99 -5.98 -8.59
CA TRP A 298 -23.50 -4.62 -8.44
C TRP A 298 -23.94 -4.31 -7.00
N ARG A 299 -24.50 -5.28 -6.26
CA ARG A 299 -24.86 -5.11 -4.84
C ARG A 299 -23.63 -4.96 -3.97
N ARG A 300 -22.59 -5.74 -4.27
CA ARG A 300 -21.29 -5.67 -3.59
C ARG A 300 -20.66 -4.28 -3.73
N VAL A 301 -20.60 -3.77 -4.96
CA VAL A 301 -20.12 -2.40 -5.26
C VAL A 301 -20.98 -1.35 -4.56
N TRP A 302 -22.31 -1.45 -4.70
CA TRP A 302 -23.23 -0.48 -4.12
C TRP A 302 -23.07 -0.38 -2.59
N ALA A 303 -22.95 -1.50 -1.89
CA ALA A 303 -22.69 -1.52 -0.46
C ALA A 303 -21.40 -0.79 -0.07
N GLN A 304 -20.35 -0.90 -0.88
CA GLN A 304 -19.05 -0.25 -0.63
C GLN A 304 -18.99 1.22 -1.08
N THR A 305 -19.94 1.68 -1.88
CA THR A 305 -20.09 3.11 -2.21
C THR A 305 -20.77 3.93 -1.12
N GLN A 306 -21.39 3.27 -0.13
CA GLN A 306 -21.95 3.96 1.03
C GLN A 306 -20.81 4.46 1.92
N ALA A 307 -20.78 5.77 2.15
CA ALA A 307 -19.79 6.36 3.05
C ALA A 307 -19.96 5.81 4.47
N PRO A 308 -18.87 5.63 5.25
CA PRO A 308 -18.97 5.34 6.68
C PRO A 308 -19.87 6.38 7.35
N ALA A 309 -20.78 5.91 8.21
CA ALA A 309 -21.61 6.83 8.99
C ALA A 309 -20.70 7.74 9.81
N VAL A 310 -20.84 9.07 9.64
CA VAL A 310 -20.09 10.02 10.46
C VAL A 310 -20.61 9.90 11.89
N ARG A 311 -19.82 9.28 12.76
CA ARG A 311 -20.17 9.18 14.18
C ARG A 311 -20.12 10.59 14.77
N THR A 312 -21.27 11.16 15.07
CA THR A 312 -21.34 12.31 15.95
C THR A 312 -20.95 11.81 17.34
N HIS A 313 -19.80 12.25 17.84
CA HIS A 313 -19.45 12.00 19.25
C HIS A 313 -20.50 12.70 20.09
N ARG A 314 -21.52 11.96 20.54
CA ARG A 314 -22.35 12.38 21.65
C ARG A 314 -21.40 12.45 22.85
N ARG A 315 -21.16 13.64 23.39
CA ARG A 315 -20.44 13.78 24.66
C ARG A 315 -21.18 12.94 25.69
N ILE A 316 -20.53 11.87 26.14
CA ILE A 316 -21.08 10.98 27.18
C ILE A 316 -21.06 11.69 28.53
N TRP A 317 -20.17 12.67 28.69
CA TRP A 317 -20.03 13.48 29.90
C TRP A 317 -20.29 14.96 29.60
N PRO A 318 -21.31 15.60 30.21
CA PRO A 318 -21.39 17.05 30.27
C PRO A 318 -20.22 17.59 31.11
N ARG A 319 -19.74 18.78 30.73
CA ARG A 319 -18.64 19.48 31.41
C ARG A 319 -19.09 20.00 32.78
#